data_AF-A0A0F9MX08-F1
#
_entry.id   AF-A0A0F9MX08-F1
#
_cell.length_a   1.000
_cell.length_b   1.000
_cell.length_c   1.000
_cell.angle_alpha   90.00
_cell.angle_beta   90.00
_cell.angle_gamma   90.00
#
_symmetry.space_group_name_H-M   'P 1'
#
loop_
_entity.id
_entity.type
_entity.pdbx_description
1 polymer ?
#
loop_
_entity_poly.entity_id
_entity_poly.type
_entity_poly.pdbx_seq_one_letter_code
_entity_poly.pdbx_strand_id
1 'polypeptide(L)'
;MSDDVELSILAPFRAAPGVLIDGQKTLLRVNASGALVVVGGGGGGVVVVVAAPPLSFDTGGTLADSDVIRASPGTLLDINGFNNSANTRFFMMFNTVAVPADTAVPVTIVIRVQRMSLFSVSFADSQGRLFDTGISWASSSTNFALTRTLAADMLINAQHRDP
;
A
#
# COMPACT_ATOMS: atom_id res chain seq x y z
N MET A 1 37.93 -23.95 -8.15
CA MET A 1 36.57 -23.64 -8.62
C MET A 1 36.22 -22.30 -8.00
N SER A 2 35.96 -21.26 -8.78
CA SER A 2 35.36 -20.04 -8.21
C SER A 2 33.88 -20.31 -8.04
N ASP A 3 33.38 -20.11 -6.83
CA ASP A 3 31.94 -20.09 -6.57
C ASP A 3 31.42 -18.74 -7.05
N ASP A 4 31.07 -18.68 -8.34
CA ASP A 4 30.43 -17.50 -8.89
C ASP A 4 28.98 -17.45 -8.38
N VAL A 5 28.66 -16.44 -7.57
CA VAL A 5 27.31 -16.19 -7.08
C VAL A 5 26.58 -15.33 -8.10
N GLU A 6 25.57 -15.90 -8.76
CA GLU A 6 24.70 -15.16 -9.68
C GLU A 6 23.69 -14.32 -8.89
N LEU A 7 23.68 -13.00 -9.14
CA LEU A 7 22.72 -12.07 -8.55
C LEU A 7 21.73 -11.62 -9.63
N SER A 8 20.47 -12.02 -9.48
CA SER A 8 19.38 -11.57 -10.35
C SER A 8 18.66 -10.37 -9.71
N ILE A 9 18.54 -9.26 -10.44
CA ILE A 9 17.76 -8.10 -10.00
C ILE A 9 16.27 -8.41 -10.25
N LEU A 10 15.50 -8.55 -9.17
CA LEU A 10 14.07 -8.97 -9.22
C LEU A 10 13.08 -7.82 -9.48
N ALA A 11 13.54 -6.58 -9.67
CA ALA A 11 12.69 -5.40 -9.87
C ALA A 11 13.37 -4.35 -10.79
N PRO A 12 12.61 -3.47 -11.48
CA PRO A 12 13.21 -2.47 -12.37
C PRO A 12 14.13 -1.52 -11.58
N PHE A 13 15.43 -1.61 -11.84
CA PHE A 13 16.44 -0.72 -11.27
C PHE A 13 16.52 0.57 -12.11
N ARG A 14 16.27 1.72 -11.48
CA ARG A 14 16.56 3.04 -12.05
C ARG A 14 17.85 3.56 -11.42
N ALA A 15 18.95 3.52 -12.17
CA ALA A 15 20.15 4.26 -11.78
C ALA A 15 19.82 5.76 -11.79
N ALA A 16 20.18 6.48 -10.72
CA ALA A 16 20.16 7.94 -10.75
C ALA A 16 21.11 8.44 -11.85
N PRO A 17 20.80 9.55 -12.55
CA PRO A 17 21.59 10.00 -13.68
C PRO A 17 22.99 10.42 -13.22
N GLY A 18 24.04 9.81 -13.79
CA GLY A 18 25.38 10.40 -13.75
C GLY A 18 26.58 9.50 -13.49
N VAL A 19 26.46 8.19 -13.24
CA VAL A 19 27.66 7.37 -12.93
C VAL A 19 27.79 6.06 -13.71
N LEU A 20 26.72 5.57 -14.34
CA LEU A 20 26.78 4.34 -15.14
C LEU A 20 26.13 4.60 -16.51
N ILE A 21 26.91 4.44 -17.58
CA ILE A 21 26.38 4.42 -18.95
C ILE A 21 25.82 3.03 -19.27
N ASP A 22 24.85 2.97 -20.18
CA ASP A 22 24.30 1.70 -20.65
C ASP A 22 25.41 0.79 -21.21
N GLY A 23 25.41 -0.47 -20.80
CA GLY A 23 26.48 -1.44 -21.10
C GLY A 23 27.73 -1.38 -20.21
N GLN A 24 27.83 -0.45 -19.24
CA GLN A 24 28.96 -0.42 -18.30
C GLN A 24 28.86 -1.55 -17.26
N LYS A 25 29.83 -2.46 -17.26
CA LYS A 25 29.98 -3.47 -16.20
C LYS A 25 30.62 -2.82 -14.97
N THR A 26 29.89 -2.74 -13.86
CA THR A 26 30.45 -2.36 -12.56
C THR A 26 30.50 -3.55 -11.63
N LEU A 27 31.50 -3.58 -10.75
CA LEU A 27 31.57 -4.60 -9.71
C LEU A 27 30.75 -4.12 -8.50
N LEU A 28 29.87 -4.99 -8.01
CA LEU A 28 29.25 -4.84 -6.70
C LEU A 28 30.05 -5.70 -5.72
N ARG A 29 30.49 -5.15 -4.59
CA ARG A 29 31.15 -5.90 -3.52
C ARG A 29 30.41 -5.72 -2.22
N VAL A 30 30.41 -6.75 -1.39
CA VAL A 30 30.01 -6.64 0.01
C VAL A 30 31.24 -6.16 0.79
N ASN A 31 31.11 -5.05 1.53
CA ASN A 31 32.21 -4.54 2.35
C ASN A 31 32.37 -5.37 3.65
N ALA A 32 33.39 -5.06 4.45
CA ALA A 32 33.63 -5.74 5.72
C ALA A 32 32.49 -5.60 6.75
N SER A 33 31.57 -4.65 6.55
CA SER A 33 30.37 -4.47 7.38
C SER A 33 29.12 -5.15 6.81
N GLY A 34 29.24 -5.96 5.75
CA GLY A 34 28.11 -6.66 5.13
C GLY A 34 27.25 -5.80 4.19
N ALA A 35 27.63 -4.55 3.91
CA ALA A 35 26.89 -3.65 3.01
C ALA A 35 27.35 -3.83 1.56
N LEU A 36 26.40 -3.74 0.61
CA LEU A 36 26.71 -3.75 -0.82
C LEU A 36 27.23 -2.38 -1.28
N VAL A 37 28.38 -2.35 -1.94
CA VAL A 37 29.08 -1.15 -2.40
C VAL A 37 29.46 -1.30 -3.87
N VAL A 38 29.30 -0.23 -4.65
CA VAL A 38 29.80 -0.17 -6.04
C VAL A 38 31.30 0.06 -6.02
N VAL A 39 32.07 -0.80 -6.69
CA VAL A 39 33.53 -0.67 -6.76
C VAL A 39 33.94 -0.16 -8.13
N GLY A 40 34.51 1.05 -8.17
CA GLY A 40 35.21 1.57 -9.34
C GLY A 40 34.59 2.78 -10.05
N GLY A 41 33.48 3.34 -9.57
CA GLY A 41 33.02 4.66 -10.03
C GLY A 41 33.75 5.77 -9.28
N GLY A 42 34.36 6.72 -9.98
CA GLY A 42 35.06 7.89 -9.40
C GLY A 42 34.21 8.85 -8.56
N GLY A 43 33.00 8.46 -8.19
CA GLY A 43 32.23 9.03 -7.11
C GLY A 43 31.66 7.87 -6.30
N GLY A 44 31.95 7.84 -5.00
CA GLY A 44 31.47 6.82 -4.07
C GLY A 44 29.94 6.81 -3.96
N GLY A 45 29.28 6.29 -4.99
CA GLY A 45 27.84 6.04 -5.02
C GLY A 45 27.54 4.90 -4.06
N VAL A 46 27.13 5.25 -2.85
CA VAL A 46 26.55 4.30 -1.91
C VAL A 46 25.22 3.84 -2.51
N VAL A 47 25.09 2.55 -2.83
CA VAL A 47 23.78 1.96 -3.11
C VAL A 47 23.07 1.86 -1.77
N VAL A 48 22.25 2.85 -1.47
CA VAL A 48 21.37 2.79 -0.31
C VAL A 48 20.24 1.84 -0.67
N VAL A 49 20.39 0.58 -0.26
CA VAL A 49 19.24 -0.34 -0.22
C VAL A 49 18.37 0.10 0.95
N VAL A 50 17.42 0.97 0.66
CA VAL A 50 16.38 1.32 1.65
C VAL A 50 15.43 0.14 1.70
N ALA A 51 15.42 -0.56 2.84
CA ALA A 51 14.41 -1.58 3.07
C ALA A 51 13.03 -0.93 3.00
N ALA A 52 12.08 -1.55 2.31
CA ALA A 52 10.71 -1.08 2.33
C ALA A 52 10.20 -1.06 3.79
N PRO A 53 9.39 -0.07 4.18
CA PRO A 53 8.78 -0.05 5.49
C PRO A 53 8.01 -1.34 5.75
N PRO A 54 7.96 -1.82 7.00
CA PRO A 54 7.28 -3.06 7.33
C PRO A 54 5.80 -3.00 6.92
N LEU A 55 5.28 -4.14 6.51
CA LEU A 55 3.85 -4.29 6.26
C LEU A 55 3.11 -4.25 7.59
N SER A 56 2.10 -3.40 7.63
CA SER A 56 1.12 -3.33 8.71
C SER A 56 -0.22 -3.84 8.22
N PHE A 57 -0.95 -4.48 9.13
CA PHE A 57 -2.28 -4.99 8.87
C PHE A 57 -3.24 -4.37 9.87
N ASP A 58 -4.31 -3.82 9.34
CA ASP A 58 -5.48 -3.45 10.13
C ASP A 58 -6.57 -4.50 9.85
N THR A 59 -6.79 -5.36 10.84
CA THR A 59 -7.80 -6.40 10.79
C THR A 59 -8.89 -6.00 11.78
N GLY A 60 -10.00 -5.47 11.27
CA GLY A 60 -11.10 -4.98 12.10
C GLY A 60 -11.71 -6.05 13.02
N GLY A 61 -11.45 -7.34 12.76
CA GLY A 61 -11.76 -8.51 13.60
C GLY A 61 -13.26 -8.73 13.92
N THR A 62 -14.07 -7.74 13.60
CA THR A 62 -15.46 -7.52 13.97
C THR A 62 -16.11 -6.75 12.83
N LEU A 63 -17.43 -6.81 12.76
CA LEU A 63 -18.17 -5.99 11.81
C LEU A 63 -18.14 -4.54 12.27
N ALA A 64 -17.95 -3.63 11.33
CA ALA A 64 -17.99 -2.19 11.55
C ALA A 64 -18.76 -1.50 10.42
N ASP A 65 -19.22 -0.28 10.68
CA ASP A 65 -19.79 0.59 9.65
C ASP A 65 -18.74 1.55 9.08
N SER A 66 -17.63 1.76 9.80
CA SER A 66 -16.50 2.59 9.40
C SER A 66 -15.30 2.33 10.31
N ASP A 67 -14.10 2.68 9.86
CA ASP A 67 -12.92 2.75 10.74
C ASP A 67 -11.85 3.69 10.18
N VAL A 68 -10.87 4.01 11.03
CA VAL A 68 -9.61 4.64 10.66
C VAL A 68 -8.54 3.56 10.62
N ILE A 69 -8.21 3.09 9.42
CA ILE A 69 -7.09 2.18 9.18
C ILE A 69 -5.78 2.81 9.64
N ARG A 70 -5.63 4.12 9.40
CA ARG A 70 -4.46 4.88 9.81
C ARG A 70 -4.75 6.37 9.94
N ALA A 71 -4.38 6.96 11.08
CA ALA A 71 -4.53 8.39 11.38
C ALA A 71 -3.32 9.25 10.93
N SER A 72 -2.55 8.78 9.95
CA SER A 72 -1.32 9.40 9.43
C SER A 72 -1.09 8.98 7.97
N PRO A 73 -0.16 9.63 7.24
CA PRO A 73 0.12 9.25 5.86
C PRO A 73 0.58 7.79 5.74
N GLY A 74 0.23 7.14 4.63
CA GLY A 74 0.60 5.76 4.38
C GLY A 74 0.20 5.29 2.98
N THR A 75 0.66 4.10 2.64
CA THR A 75 0.40 3.49 1.33
C THR A 75 -0.43 2.23 1.51
N LEU A 76 -1.64 2.24 0.96
CA LEU A 76 -2.54 1.07 0.93
C LEU A 76 -2.10 0.10 -0.16
N LEU A 77 -1.97 -1.18 0.18
CA LEU A 77 -1.53 -2.21 -0.75
C LEU A 77 -2.67 -3.14 -1.14
N ASP A 78 -3.40 -3.64 -0.14
CA ASP A 78 -4.47 -4.60 -0.36
C ASP A 78 -5.60 -4.32 0.61
N ILE A 79 -6.83 -4.58 0.16
CA ILE A 79 -7.99 -4.60 1.02
C ILE A 79 -8.91 -5.74 0.63
N ASN A 80 -9.37 -6.48 1.62
CA ASN A 80 -10.38 -7.51 1.45
C ASN A 80 -11.40 -7.41 2.58
N GLY A 81 -12.58 -7.95 2.34
CA GLY A 81 -13.64 -7.88 3.32
C GLY A 81 -14.91 -8.60 2.91
N PHE A 82 -15.91 -8.46 3.74
CA PHE A 82 -17.21 -9.12 3.60
C PHE A 82 -18.33 -8.15 3.96
N ASN A 83 -19.33 -8.04 3.09
CA ASN A 83 -20.59 -7.37 3.39
C ASN A 83 -21.57 -8.38 4.01
N ASN A 84 -21.79 -8.28 5.32
CA ASN A 84 -22.76 -9.07 6.07
C ASN A 84 -24.19 -8.47 6.04
N SER A 85 -24.41 -7.39 5.30
CA SER A 85 -25.73 -6.81 5.15
C SER A 85 -26.59 -7.63 4.18
N ALA A 86 -27.90 -7.66 4.44
CA ALA A 86 -28.91 -8.12 3.49
C ALA A 86 -29.03 -7.20 2.25
N ASN A 87 -28.44 -6.01 2.31
CA ASN A 87 -28.45 -5.01 1.25
C ASN A 87 -27.07 -4.87 0.58
N THR A 88 -27.06 -4.36 -0.66
CA THR A 88 -25.81 -3.90 -1.28
C THR A 88 -25.25 -2.73 -0.49
N ARG A 89 -23.94 -2.71 -0.29
CA ARG A 89 -23.19 -1.62 0.33
C ARG A 89 -22.16 -1.06 -0.63
N PHE A 90 -21.77 0.19 -0.41
CA PHE A 90 -20.65 0.82 -1.07
C PHE A 90 -19.54 1.01 -0.05
N PHE A 91 -18.44 0.30 -0.24
CA PHE A 91 -17.23 0.53 0.53
C PHE A 91 -16.53 1.78 -0.03
N MET A 92 -16.39 2.81 0.79
CA MET A 92 -15.80 4.09 0.40
C MET A 92 -14.55 4.36 1.22
N MET A 93 -13.46 4.76 0.56
CA MET A 93 -12.23 5.19 1.22
C MET A 93 -12.00 6.70 1.11
N PHE A 94 -11.41 7.25 2.15
CA PHE A 94 -11.15 8.67 2.29
C PHE A 94 -9.70 8.90 2.70
N ASN A 95 -9.11 9.97 2.17
CA ASN A 95 -7.79 10.45 2.54
C ASN A 95 -7.91 11.43 3.72
N THR A 96 -8.24 10.89 4.90
CA THR A 96 -8.52 11.66 6.11
C THR A 96 -8.04 10.90 7.34
N VAL A 97 -7.68 11.65 8.39
CA VAL A 97 -7.26 11.08 9.70
C VAL A 97 -8.41 10.58 10.56
N ALA A 98 -9.65 10.86 10.15
CA ALA A 98 -10.87 10.47 10.83
C ALA A 98 -11.95 10.11 9.80
N VAL A 99 -12.90 9.26 10.20
CA VAL A 99 -14.05 8.92 9.35
C VAL A 99 -14.86 10.19 9.05
N PRO A 100 -15.10 10.54 7.77
CA PRO A 100 -15.87 11.73 7.43
C PRO A 100 -17.34 11.65 7.85
N ALA A 101 -17.98 12.82 7.96
CA ALA A 101 -19.42 12.93 8.13
C ALA A 101 -20.17 12.52 6.85
N ASP A 102 -21.48 12.26 6.98
CA ASP A 102 -22.35 12.07 5.82
C ASP A 102 -22.24 13.26 4.85
N THR A 103 -22.52 12.98 3.58
CA THR A 103 -22.33 13.86 2.41
C THR A 103 -20.89 14.04 1.94
N ALA A 104 -19.90 13.55 2.70
CA ALA A 104 -18.51 13.55 2.23
C ALA A 104 -18.36 12.74 0.93
N VAL A 105 -17.62 13.30 -0.02
CA VAL A 105 -17.33 12.64 -1.30
C VAL A 105 -16.02 11.86 -1.18
N PRO A 106 -16.01 10.55 -1.48
CA PRO A 106 -14.79 9.75 -1.43
C PRO A 106 -13.81 10.20 -2.51
N VAL A 107 -12.59 10.50 -2.09
CA VAL A 107 -11.55 11.06 -2.97
C VAL A 107 -10.93 9.97 -3.85
N THR A 108 -10.98 8.70 -3.40
CA THR A 108 -10.03 7.70 -3.88
C THR A 108 -10.66 6.41 -4.38
N ILE A 109 -11.50 5.75 -3.58
CA ILE A 109 -12.00 4.40 -3.91
C ILE A 109 -13.47 4.28 -3.51
N VAL A 110 -14.30 3.78 -4.44
CA VAL A 110 -15.68 3.35 -4.19
C VAL A 110 -15.88 1.96 -4.79
N ILE A 111 -16.21 0.98 -3.95
CA ILE A 111 -16.46 -0.40 -4.36
C ILE A 111 -17.90 -0.75 -4.04
N ARG A 112 -18.67 -1.15 -5.05
CA ARG A 112 -19.99 -1.75 -4.85
C ARG A 112 -19.81 -3.19 -4.38
N VAL A 113 -20.23 -3.49 -3.15
CA VAL A 113 -20.18 -4.82 -2.56
C VAL A 113 -21.60 -5.38 -2.48
N GLN A 114 -21.84 -6.50 -3.15
CA GLN A 114 -23.15 -7.15 -3.14
C GLN A 114 -23.51 -7.61 -1.72
N ARG A 115 -24.80 -7.87 -1.48
CA ARG A 115 -25.26 -8.42 -0.20
C ARG A 115 -24.60 -9.78 0.06
N MET A 116 -24.24 -10.06 1.31
CA MET A 116 -23.68 -11.35 1.73
C MET A 116 -22.51 -11.82 0.85
N SER A 117 -21.63 -10.91 0.45
CA SER A 117 -20.55 -11.20 -0.50
C SER A 117 -19.19 -10.70 -0.04
N LEU A 118 -18.15 -11.43 -0.42
CA LEU A 118 -16.76 -11.05 -0.26
C LEU A 118 -16.37 -10.01 -1.33
N PHE A 119 -15.37 -9.20 -1.01
CA PHE A 119 -14.68 -8.36 -1.98
C PHE A 119 -13.18 -8.36 -1.70
N SER A 120 -12.40 -8.08 -2.73
CA SER A 120 -10.96 -7.86 -2.62
C SER A 120 -10.52 -6.87 -3.70
N VAL A 121 -9.63 -5.95 -3.32
CA VAL A 121 -8.96 -5.02 -4.23
C VAL A 121 -7.49 -4.99 -3.87
N SER A 122 -6.65 -5.19 -4.89
CA SER A 122 -5.20 -5.13 -4.78
C SER A 122 -4.64 -3.93 -5.55
N PHE A 123 -3.67 -3.28 -4.93
CA PHE A 123 -2.82 -2.22 -5.50
C PHE A 123 -1.34 -2.64 -5.46
N ALA A 124 -1.05 -3.90 -5.16
CA ALA A 124 0.31 -4.41 -4.96
C ALA A 124 1.16 -4.36 -6.24
N ASP A 125 0.52 -4.32 -7.42
CA ASP A 125 1.15 -4.21 -8.73
C ASP A 125 1.70 -2.81 -9.06
N SER A 126 1.25 -1.79 -8.33
CA SER A 126 1.43 -0.36 -8.66
C SER A 126 2.16 0.43 -7.56
N GLN A 127 2.95 -0.26 -6.73
CA GLN A 127 3.58 0.30 -5.51
C GLN A 127 2.59 0.66 -4.39
N GLY A 128 1.29 0.37 -4.57
CA GLY A 128 0.23 0.76 -3.66
C GLY A 128 -0.39 2.11 -3.99
N ARG A 129 -1.47 2.43 -3.28
CA ARG A 129 -2.15 3.72 -3.36
C ARG A 129 -1.71 4.61 -2.19
N LEU A 130 -1.13 5.75 -2.53
CA LEU A 130 -0.73 6.77 -1.55
C LEU A 130 -1.95 7.48 -0.96
N PHE A 131 -1.96 7.61 0.36
CA PHE A 131 -2.82 8.48 1.14
C PHE A 131 -1.93 9.43 1.94
N ASP A 132 -1.91 10.71 1.54
CA ASP A 132 -0.98 11.71 2.08
C ASP A 132 -1.42 12.34 3.41
N THR A 133 -2.60 12.00 3.91
CA THR A 133 -3.19 12.55 5.13
C THR A 133 -3.50 11.44 6.13
N GLY A 134 -4.25 10.43 5.71
CA GLY A 134 -4.73 9.33 6.54
C GLY A 134 -5.54 8.34 5.71
N ILE A 135 -5.81 7.17 6.26
CA ILE A 135 -6.60 6.12 5.61
C ILE A 135 -7.81 5.85 6.49
N SER A 136 -8.99 6.26 6.04
CA SER A 136 -10.25 5.88 6.67
C SER A 136 -11.22 5.33 5.63
N TRP A 137 -12.20 4.57 6.11
CA TRP A 137 -13.25 4.02 5.26
C TRP A 137 -14.61 4.08 5.95
N ALA A 138 -15.66 4.00 5.14
CA ALA A 138 -17.02 3.84 5.63
C ALA A 138 -17.86 2.99 4.66
N SER A 139 -18.82 2.28 5.23
CA SER A 139 -19.92 1.61 4.53
C SER A 139 -21.01 2.64 4.21
N SER A 140 -21.34 2.76 2.93
CA SER A 140 -22.35 3.69 2.44
C SER A 140 -23.51 2.94 1.78
N SER A 141 -24.71 3.51 1.88
CA SER A 141 -25.90 3.07 1.14
C SER A 141 -26.00 3.68 -0.26
N THR A 142 -25.24 4.73 -0.54
CA THR A 142 -25.18 5.44 -1.83
C THR A 142 -23.76 5.42 -2.40
N ASN A 143 -23.62 5.59 -3.70
CA ASN A 143 -22.32 5.46 -4.40
C ASN A 143 -21.57 6.78 -4.64
N PHE A 144 -22.23 7.93 -4.54
CA PHE A 144 -21.64 9.24 -4.89
C PHE A 144 -21.13 10.03 -3.68
N ALA A 145 -21.92 10.08 -2.62
CA ALA A 145 -21.56 10.69 -1.36
C ALA A 145 -21.82 9.68 -0.24
N LEU A 146 -21.09 9.84 0.86
CA LEU A 146 -21.24 9.01 2.05
C LEU A 146 -22.66 9.18 2.62
N THR A 147 -23.40 8.09 2.69
CA THR A 147 -24.64 7.97 3.46
C THR A 147 -24.50 6.77 4.38
N ARG A 148 -24.03 7.00 5.61
CA ARG A 148 -23.78 5.96 6.60
C ARG A 148 -25.07 5.27 6.99
N THR A 149 -24.95 3.97 7.22
CA THR A 149 -26.08 3.15 7.66
C THR A 149 -26.09 2.96 9.17
N LEU A 150 -25.02 3.39 9.86
CA LEU A 150 -24.78 3.26 11.30
C LEU A 150 -24.91 1.83 11.84
N ALA A 151 -24.89 0.84 10.93
CA ALA A 151 -24.98 -0.59 11.22
C ALA A 151 -23.65 -1.25 10.88
N ALA A 152 -23.14 -2.03 11.83
CA ALA A 152 -21.93 -2.83 11.70
C ALA A 152 -22.15 -3.96 10.68
N ASP A 153 -21.92 -3.65 9.40
CA ASP A 153 -22.25 -4.51 8.27
C ASP A 153 -21.02 -5.04 7.53
N MET A 154 -19.83 -4.49 7.76
CA MET A 154 -18.63 -4.78 6.98
C MET A 154 -17.53 -5.32 7.87
N LEU A 155 -17.00 -6.49 7.51
CA LEU A 155 -15.70 -6.95 8.00
C LEU A 155 -14.65 -6.51 6.99
N ILE A 156 -13.54 -5.96 7.47
CA ILE A 156 -12.43 -5.54 6.61
C ILE A 156 -11.08 -6.01 7.16
N ASN A 157 -10.16 -6.24 6.23
CA ASN A 157 -8.76 -6.45 6.48
C ASN A 157 -7.97 -5.65 5.44
N ALA A 158 -7.16 -4.72 5.91
CA ALA A 158 -6.38 -3.82 5.07
C ALA A 158 -4.89 -4.00 5.35
N GLN A 159 -4.11 -4.07 4.27
CA GLN A 159 -2.65 -4.10 4.33
C GLN A 159 -2.11 -2.75 3.86
N HIS A 160 -1.25 -2.16 4.68
CA HIS A 160 -0.63 -0.86 4.38
C HIS A 160 0.84 -0.81 4.80
N ARG A 161 1.55 0.22 4.35
CA ARG A 161 2.91 0.55 4.77
C ARG A 161 2.97 1.94 5.40
N ASP A 162 3.96 2.09 6.28
CA ASP A 162 4.45 3.40 6.66
C ASP A 162 5.02 4.18 5.45
N PRO A 163 5.08 5.52 5.53
CA PRO A 163 5.74 6.35 4.53
C PRO A 163 7.20 5.95 4.27
#